data_AF-A0A2J8U7T6-F1
#
_entry.id   AF-A0A2J8U7T6-F1
#
_cell.length_a   1.000
_cell.length_b   1.000
_cell.length_c   1.000
_cell.angle_alpha   90.00
_cell.angle_beta   90.00
_cell.angle_gamma   90.00
#
_symmetry.space_group_name_H-M   'P 1'
#
loop_
_entity.id
_entity.type
_entity.pdbx_description
1 polymer ?
#
loop_
_entity_poly.entity_id
_entity_poly.type
_entity_poly.pdbx_seq_one_letter_code
_entity_poly.pdbx_strand_id
1 'polypeptide(L)'
;MALRWGIVSVGLISSDFTAVLQTLPRSEHQVVAVAARDLSRAKEFAEKHDIPKAYGSYEELAKDPNVGVDDTVTVLLQYPGEVHGSFTCSITAQLSNTASVSGTKGMAQLLNPCWCPTELVVKGEHKEFPLPPVPKDCNFDNGAGMSYEAKHVRECLRKGMKESPVIPLSESELLADILEEVRKAIGVTFPQDKR
;
A
#
# COMPACT_ATOMS: atom_id res chain seq x y z
N MET A 1 -21.58 -1.77 -14.98
CA MET A 1 -20.72 -2.95 -14.72
C MET A 1 -20.39 -2.93 -13.24
N ALA A 2 -20.62 -4.01 -12.51
CA ALA A 2 -20.41 -4.03 -11.06
C ALA A 2 -18.91 -3.98 -10.72
N LEU A 3 -18.55 -3.23 -9.69
CA LEU A 3 -17.20 -3.23 -9.12
C LEU A 3 -17.00 -4.52 -8.33
N ARG A 4 -15.91 -5.24 -8.65
CA ARG A 4 -15.60 -6.56 -8.10
C ARG A 4 -14.49 -6.46 -7.06
N TRP A 5 -14.85 -6.75 -5.81
CA TRP A 5 -14.02 -6.57 -4.63
C TRP A 5 -13.30 -7.87 -4.24
N GLY A 6 -11.99 -7.75 -4.00
CA GLY A 6 -11.21 -8.73 -3.26
C GLY A 6 -10.96 -8.23 -1.84
N ILE A 7 -11.32 -8.99 -0.81
CA ILE A 7 -11.11 -8.61 0.59
C ILE A 7 -9.75 -9.15 1.07
N VAL A 8 -8.85 -8.25 1.43
CA VAL A 8 -7.55 -8.60 2.02
C VAL A 8 -7.68 -8.58 3.53
N SER A 9 -7.36 -9.70 4.17
CA SER A 9 -7.49 -9.97 5.62
C SER A 9 -8.93 -10.17 6.12
N VAL A 10 -9.03 -10.90 7.23
CA VAL A 10 -10.30 -11.32 7.86
C VAL A 10 -10.46 -10.71 9.25
N GLY A 11 -10.16 -9.43 9.37
CA GLY A 11 -10.32 -8.66 10.59
C GLY A 11 -11.76 -8.18 10.82
N LEU A 12 -12.00 -7.55 11.98
CA LEU A 12 -13.32 -6.99 12.33
C LEU A 12 -13.77 -5.93 11.32
N ILE A 13 -12.88 -5.02 10.93
CA ILE A 13 -13.17 -3.98 9.93
C ILE A 13 -13.54 -4.62 8.58
N SER A 14 -12.80 -5.62 8.13
CA SER A 14 -13.13 -6.35 6.89
C SER A 14 -14.53 -6.97 6.97
N SER A 15 -14.91 -7.51 8.14
CA SER A 15 -16.23 -8.10 8.36
C SER A 15 -17.34 -7.05 8.25
N ASP A 16 -17.18 -5.91 8.91
CA ASP A 16 -18.20 -4.85 8.88
C ASP A 16 -18.33 -4.25 7.47
N PHE A 17 -17.21 -4.00 6.80
CA PHE A 17 -17.20 -3.50 5.43
C PHE A 17 -17.88 -4.47 4.45
N THR A 18 -17.58 -5.77 4.57
CA THR A 18 -18.21 -6.81 3.72
C THR A 18 -19.72 -6.88 3.94
N ALA A 19 -20.17 -6.81 5.20
CA ALA A 19 -21.59 -6.77 5.53
C ALA A 19 -22.29 -5.53 4.94
N VAL A 20 -21.64 -4.36 4.98
CA VAL A 20 -22.18 -3.14 4.35
C VAL A 20 -22.26 -3.30 2.82
N LEU A 21 -21.24 -3.86 2.16
CA LEU A 21 -21.27 -4.08 0.71
C LEU A 21 -22.42 -4.99 0.28
N GLN A 22 -22.80 -5.98 1.09
CA GLN A 22 -23.94 -6.85 0.80
C GLN A 22 -25.30 -6.14 0.84
N THR A 23 -25.39 -4.96 1.48
CA THR A 23 -26.61 -4.13 1.46
C THR A 23 -26.75 -3.28 0.19
N LEU A 24 -25.68 -3.14 -0.60
CA LEU A 24 -25.67 -2.38 -1.84
C LEU A 24 -26.18 -3.24 -3.02
N PRO A 25 -26.70 -2.62 -4.11
CA PRO A 25 -27.15 -3.37 -5.28
C PRO A 25 -26.04 -4.25 -5.88
N ARG A 26 -26.32 -5.55 -6.08
CA ARG A 26 -25.38 -6.49 -6.73
C ARG A 26 -25.02 -6.11 -8.17
N SER A 27 -25.83 -5.24 -8.81
CA SER A 27 -25.53 -4.64 -10.11
C SER A 27 -24.39 -3.61 -10.06
N GLU A 28 -24.05 -3.12 -8.87
CA GLU A 28 -23.04 -2.09 -8.61
C GLU A 28 -21.83 -2.64 -7.84
N HIS A 29 -22.04 -3.52 -6.85
CA HIS A 29 -20.98 -4.05 -5.98
C HIS A 29 -21.06 -5.58 -5.84
N GLN A 30 -19.93 -6.26 -6.00
CA GLN A 30 -19.83 -7.72 -5.80
C GLN A 30 -18.54 -8.07 -5.09
N VAL A 31 -18.62 -8.78 -3.97
CA VAL A 31 -17.44 -9.37 -3.32
C VAL A 31 -17.19 -10.72 -3.96
N VAL A 32 -16.07 -10.86 -4.66
CA VAL A 32 -15.78 -12.04 -5.50
C VAL A 32 -14.80 -13.01 -4.85
N ALA A 33 -13.96 -12.51 -3.94
CA ALA A 33 -12.95 -13.30 -3.26
C ALA A 33 -12.48 -12.66 -1.95
N VAL A 34 -11.95 -13.47 -1.04
CA VAL A 34 -11.27 -13.05 0.19
C VAL A 34 -9.96 -13.79 0.36
N ALA A 35 -8.94 -13.15 0.95
CA ALA A 35 -7.70 -13.80 1.35
C ALA A 35 -7.31 -13.48 2.79
N ALA A 36 -6.70 -14.47 3.45
CA ALA A 36 -5.96 -14.30 4.68
C ALA A 36 -4.67 -15.12 4.61
N ARG A 37 -3.69 -14.83 5.48
CA ARG A 37 -2.47 -15.65 5.61
C ARG A 37 -2.74 -17.07 6.14
N ASP A 38 -3.98 -17.33 6.59
CA ASP A 38 -4.48 -18.61 7.04
C ASP A 38 -5.73 -18.96 6.21
N LEU A 39 -5.66 -20.05 5.45
CA LEU A 39 -6.74 -20.47 4.56
C LEU A 39 -8.02 -20.87 5.31
N SER A 40 -7.90 -21.44 6.52
CA SER A 40 -9.08 -21.82 7.31
C SER A 40 -9.87 -20.58 7.69
N ARG A 41 -9.18 -19.54 8.19
CA ARG A 41 -9.81 -18.26 8.53
C ARG A 41 -10.40 -17.55 7.31
N ALA A 42 -9.75 -17.65 6.16
CA ALA A 42 -10.29 -17.13 4.90
C ALA A 42 -11.60 -17.84 4.50
N LYS A 43 -11.64 -19.18 4.64
CA LYS A 43 -12.83 -19.99 4.34
C LYS A 43 -13.98 -19.68 5.30
N GLU A 44 -13.72 -19.63 6.60
CA GLU A 44 -14.73 -19.26 7.61
C GLU A 44 -15.33 -17.89 7.33
N PHE A 45 -14.50 -16.92 6.95
CA PHE A 45 -14.96 -15.58 6.56
C PHE A 45 -15.79 -15.61 5.27
N ALA A 46 -15.35 -16.37 4.27
CA ALA A 46 -16.07 -16.52 3.01
C ALA A 46 -17.45 -17.16 3.22
N GLU A 47 -17.54 -18.21 4.03
CA GLU A 47 -18.81 -18.85 4.39
C GLU A 47 -19.73 -17.88 5.13
N LYS A 48 -19.19 -17.13 6.11
CA LYS A 48 -19.95 -16.13 6.86
C LYS A 48 -20.58 -15.06 5.97
N HIS A 49 -19.88 -14.66 4.91
CA HIS A 49 -20.24 -13.53 4.05
C HIS A 49 -20.64 -13.94 2.62
N ASP A 50 -20.99 -15.21 2.39
CA ASP A 50 -21.40 -15.72 1.07
C ASP A 50 -20.43 -15.31 -0.07
N ILE A 51 -19.13 -15.38 0.20
CA ILE A 51 -18.08 -14.99 -0.76
C ILE A 51 -17.70 -16.23 -1.59
N PRO A 52 -17.74 -16.17 -2.94
CA PRO A 52 -17.54 -17.33 -3.79
C PRO A 52 -16.18 -18.03 -3.66
N LYS A 53 -15.14 -17.30 -3.25
CA LYS A 53 -13.76 -17.80 -3.21
C LYS A 53 -12.99 -17.32 -1.98
N ALA A 54 -12.19 -18.22 -1.43
CA ALA A 54 -11.28 -17.96 -0.32
C ALA A 54 -9.86 -18.42 -0.68
N TYR A 55 -8.87 -17.59 -0.40
CA TYR A 55 -7.46 -17.83 -0.69
C TYR A 55 -6.61 -17.81 0.59
N GLY A 56 -5.55 -18.63 0.59
CA GLY A 56 -4.63 -18.77 1.74
C GLY A 56 -3.45 -17.79 1.70
N SER A 57 -3.38 -16.98 0.63
CA SER A 57 -2.36 -15.96 0.44
C SER A 57 -2.96 -14.76 -0.29
N TYR A 58 -2.37 -13.58 -0.07
CA TYR A 58 -2.76 -12.37 -0.81
C TYR A 58 -2.36 -12.44 -2.28
N GLU A 59 -1.29 -13.19 -2.60
CA GLU A 59 -0.84 -13.43 -3.97
C GLU A 59 -1.88 -14.18 -4.82
N GLU A 60 -2.53 -15.22 -4.25
CA GLU A 60 -3.59 -15.94 -4.96
C GLU A 60 -4.82 -15.07 -5.23
N LEU A 61 -5.20 -14.19 -4.29
CA LEU A 61 -6.30 -13.23 -4.49
C LEU A 61 -5.96 -12.21 -5.57
N ALA A 62 -4.74 -11.71 -5.55
CA ALA A 62 -4.25 -10.76 -6.53
C ALA A 62 -4.25 -11.34 -7.96
N LYS A 63 -4.05 -12.65 -8.11
CA LYS A 63 -4.12 -13.37 -9.39
C LYS A 63 -5.56 -13.72 -9.84
N ASP A 64 -6.61 -13.43 -9.07
CA ASP A 64 -7.98 -13.75 -9.48
C ASP A 64 -8.45 -12.77 -10.57
N PRO A 65 -8.74 -13.23 -11.81
CA PRO A 65 -9.19 -12.37 -12.91
C PRO A 65 -10.55 -11.71 -12.66
N ASN A 66 -11.24 -12.11 -11.60
CA ASN A 66 -12.51 -11.52 -11.19
C ASN A 66 -12.32 -10.32 -10.25
N VAL A 67 -11.15 -10.10 -9.66
CA VAL A 67 -10.88 -8.90 -8.85
C VAL A 67 -10.54 -7.73 -9.78
N GLY A 68 -11.18 -6.59 -9.60
CA GLY A 68 -11.10 -5.45 -10.53
C GLY A 68 -10.05 -4.39 -10.19
N VAL A 69 -8.92 -4.78 -9.59
CA VAL A 69 -7.82 -3.87 -9.18
C VAL A 69 -6.62 -3.99 -10.12
N ASP A 70 -5.67 -3.07 -10.03
CA ASP A 70 -4.38 -3.18 -10.72
C ASP A 70 -3.52 -4.30 -10.12
N ASP A 71 -2.87 -5.07 -10.99
CA ASP A 71 -2.00 -6.20 -10.62
C ASP A 71 -0.54 -5.75 -10.46
N THR A 72 0.04 -5.25 -11.54
CA THR A 72 1.44 -4.83 -11.63
C THR A 72 1.52 -3.58 -12.49
N VAL A 73 2.14 -2.52 -11.96
CA VAL A 73 2.25 -1.22 -12.62
C VAL A 73 3.68 -0.75 -12.56
N THR A 74 4.21 -0.31 -13.72
CA THR A 74 5.49 0.42 -13.80
C THR A 74 5.21 1.83 -14.28
N VAL A 75 5.81 2.82 -13.62
CA VAL A 75 5.65 4.24 -13.92
C VAL A 75 7.00 4.87 -14.18
N LEU A 76 7.06 5.79 -15.15
CA LEU A 76 8.20 6.66 -15.40
C LEU A 76 7.74 8.12 -15.23
N LEU A 77 8.42 8.87 -14.35
CA LEU A 77 8.10 10.26 -14.04
C LEU A 77 9.28 11.15 -14.42
N GLN A 78 9.05 12.12 -15.29
CA GLN A 78 10.01 13.18 -15.58
C GLN A 78 9.90 14.27 -14.50
N TYR A 79 11.03 14.59 -13.87
CA TYR A 79 11.13 15.70 -12.92
C TYR A 79 11.86 16.89 -13.57
N PRO A 80 11.67 18.12 -13.05
CA PRO A 80 12.44 19.28 -13.47
C PRO A 80 13.96 19.07 -13.30
N GLY A 81 14.77 19.70 -14.16
CA GLY A 81 16.22 19.64 -14.06
C GLY A 81 16.85 18.36 -14.64
N GLU A 82 16.26 17.81 -15.69
CA GLU A 82 16.79 16.67 -16.46
C GLU A 82 17.02 15.38 -15.63
N VAL A 83 16.20 15.18 -14.60
CA VAL A 83 16.18 13.94 -13.81
C VAL A 83 14.83 13.24 -13.96
N HIS A 84 14.83 11.91 -13.93
CA HIS A 84 13.60 11.12 -13.97
C HIS A 84 13.65 10.04 -12.87
N GLY A 85 12.48 9.60 -12.45
CA GLY A 85 12.31 8.47 -11.54
C GLY A 85 11.45 7.41 -12.19
N SER A 86 11.66 6.15 -11.79
CA SER A 86 10.75 5.06 -12.15
C SER A 86 10.49 4.18 -10.93
N PHE A 87 9.30 3.61 -10.86
CA PHE A 87 8.99 2.58 -9.88
C PHE A 87 8.14 1.48 -10.51
N THR A 88 8.22 0.28 -9.93
CA THR A 88 7.34 -0.85 -10.22
C THR A 88 6.73 -1.31 -8.90
N CYS A 89 5.41 -1.44 -8.86
CA CYS A 89 4.70 -2.11 -7.77
C CYS A 89 3.93 -3.32 -8.32
N SER A 90 3.74 -4.32 -7.48
CA SER A 90 2.95 -5.50 -7.83
C SER A 90 2.34 -6.11 -6.56
N ILE A 91 1.11 -6.61 -6.69
CA ILE A 91 0.45 -7.43 -5.68
C ILE A 91 0.60 -8.94 -5.93
N THR A 92 1.18 -9.34 -7.08
CA THR A 92 1.35 -10.75 -7.48
C THR A 92 2.82 -11.17 -7.61
N ALA A 93 3.71 -10.28 -7.99
CA ALA A 93 5.11 -10.56 -8.28
C ALA A 93 6.02 -9.99 -7.18
N GLN A 94 6.80 -10.87 -6.53
CA GLN A 94 7.83 -10.46 -5.60
C GLN A 94 8.93 -9.66 -6.34
N LEU A 95 9.19 -8.44 -5.89
CA LEU A 95 10.23 -7.56 -6.42
C LEU A 95 11.43 -7.48 -5.47
N SER A 96 12.45 -6.72 -5.85
CA SER A 96 13.62 -6.48 -4.99
C SER A 96 13.28 -5.74 -3.70
N ASN A 97 12.18 -4.97 -3.71
CA ASN A 97 11.70 -4.19 -2.57
C ASN A 97 12.75 -3.22 -2.00
N THR A 98 13.59 -2.65 -2.87
CA THR A 98 14.59 -1.61 -2.54
C THR A 98 14.19 -0.26 -3.15
N ALA A 99 14.77 0.83 -2.67
CA ALA A 99 14.65 2.16 -3.27
C ALA A 99 16.04 2.81 -3.41
N SER A 100 16.34 3.43 -4.54
CA SER A 100 17.67 4.02 -4.78
C SER A 100 17.61 5.35 -5.49
N VAL A 101 18.64 6.17 -5.29
CA VAL A 101 18.88 7.42 -6.00
C VAL A 101 20.35 7.46 -6.42
N SER A 102 20.60 7.81 -7.69
CA SER A 102 21.94 7.85 -8.28
C SER A 102 22.22 9.20 -8.89
N GLY A 103 23.45 9.68 -8.74
CA GLY A 103 23.95 10.88 -9.40
C GLY A 103 25.41 10.73 -9.79
N THR A 104 26.01 11.81 -10.30
CA THR A 104 27.39 11.82 -10.81
C THR A 104 28.45 11.40 -9.78
N LYS A 105 28.12 11.46 -8.48
CA LYS A 105 29.03 11.10 -7.39
C LYS A 105 28.76 9.74 -6.78
N GLY A 106 27.80 8.96 -7.29
CA GLY A 106 27.48 7.62 -6.77
C GLY A 106 26.00 7.45 -6.43
N MET A 107 25.71 6.37 -5.72
CA MET A 107 24.36 5.91 -5.39
C MET A 107 24.14 5.83 -3.89
N ALA A 108 22.92 6.16 -3.46
CA ALA A 108 22.38 5.82 -2.16
C ALA A 108 21.19 4.87 -2.34
N GLN A 109 21.07 3.86 -1.47
CA GLN A 109 20.04 2.83 -1.55
C GLN A 109 19.50 2.47 -0.16
N LEU A 110 18.18 2.48 -0.03
CA LEU A 110 17.44 1.85 1.06
C LEU A 110 17.23 0.38 0.70
N LEU A 111 17.68 -0.52 1.57
CA LEU A 111 17.52 -1.97 1.36
C LEU A 111 16.09 -2.42 1.65
N ASN A 112 15.78 -3.66 1.30
CA ASN A 112 14.50 -4.29 1.63
C ASN A 112 14.41 -4.48 3.15
N PRO A 113 13.31 -4.06 3.82
CA PRO A 113 12.07 -3.47 3.25
C PRO A 113 12.14 -1.94 3.07
N CYS A 114 12.09 -1.45 1.82
CA CYS A 114 12.26 -0.01 1.54
C CYS A 114 11.16 0.90 2.08
N TRP A 115 9.98 0.36 2.41
CA TRP A 115 8.86 1.12 3.00
C TRP A 115 8.95 1.26 4.52
N CYS A 116 9.82 0.49 5.18
CA CYS A 116 10.12 0.59 6.61
C CYS A 116 11.60 0.26 6.88
N PRO A 117 12.54 1.00 6.25
CA PRO A 117 13.93 0.58 6.13
C PRO A 117 14.71 0.80 7.43
N THR A 118 15.62 -0.12 7.72
CA THR A 118 16.62 -0.01 8.80
C THR A 118 18.04 0.08 8.26
N GLU A 119 18.24 -0.09 6.96
CA GLU A 119 19.56 -0.22 6.33
C GLU A 119 19.68 0.75 5.14
N LEU A 120 20.77 1.52 5.13
CA LEU A 120 21.12 2.49 4.10
C LEU A 120 22.54 2.18 3.59
N VAL A 121 22.68 2.05 2.27
CA VAL A 121 23.98 1.91 1.60
C VAL A 121 24.27 3.18 0.81
N VAL A 122 25.40 3.83 1.06
CA VAL A 122 25.86 5.01 0.30
C VAL A 122 27.24 4.72 -0.24
N LYS A 123 27.41 4.68 -1.57
CA LYS A 123 28.70 4.36 -2.22
C LYS A 123 29.34 3.05 -1.72
N GLY A 124 28.51 2.06 -1.38
CA GLY A 124 28.95 0.78 -0.82
C GLY A 124 29.19 0.79 0.69
N GLU A 125 29.16 1.95 1.36
CA GLU A 125 29.23 2.02 2.82
C GLU A 125 27.86 1.73 3.42
N HIS A 126 27.80 0.72 4.28
CA HIS A 126 26.57 0.25 4.91
C HIS A 126 26.35 0.91 6.28
N LYS A 127 25.12 1.35 6.54
CA LYS A 127 24.71 1.92 7.82
C LYS A 127 23.35 1.38 8.25
N GLU A 128 23.29 0.88 9.48
CA GLU A 128 22.08 0.36 10.12
C GLU A 128 21.50 1.37 11.12
N PHE A 129 20.16 1.40 11.21
CA PHE A 129 19.35 2.21 12.09
C PHE A 129 18.33 1.29 12.77
N PRO A 130 18.64 0.76 13.97
CA PRO A 130 17.79 -0.22 14.62
C PRO A 130 16.42 0.37 15.00
N LEU A 131 15.38 -0.46 14.88
CA LEU A 131 14.03 -0.12 15.30
C LEU A 131 13.91 0.07 16.82
N PRO A 132 12.84 0.73 17.30
CA PRO A 132 12.50 0.70 18.71
C PRO A 132 12.31 -0.75 19.18
N PRO A 133 12.72 -1.09 20.41
CA PRO A 133 12.77 -2.49 20.86
C PRO A 133 11.38 -3.13 21.08
N VAL A 134 10.31 -2.33 21.12
CA VAL A 134 8.92 -2.75 21.36
C VAL A 134 7.95 -1.89 20.55
N PRO A 135 6.75 -2.42 20.23
CA PRO A 135 6.32 -3.82 20.38
C PRO A 135 6.95 -4.75 19.33
N LYS A 136 7.13 -6.04 19.67
CA LYS A 136 7.76 -7.04 18.78
C LYS A 136 6.79 -7.79 17.86
N ASP A 137 5.50 -7.82 18.21
CA ASP A 137 4.47 -8.60 17.52
C ASP A 137 3.43 -7.71 16.85
N CYS A 138 3.89 -6.81 15.98
CA CYS A 138 2.99 -6.00 15.17
C CYS A 138 2.32 -6.84 14.08
N ASN A 139 1.11 -6.46 13.67
CA ASN A 139 0.42 -7.10 12.53
C ASN A 139 1.19 -6.95 11.20
N PHE A 140 2.02 -5.91 11.10
CA PHE A 140 2.79 -5.53 9.92
C PHE A 140 4.28 -5.42 10.24
N ASP A 141 5.12 -5.73 9.24
CA ASP A 141 6.57 -5.72 9.35
C ASP A 141 7.09 -4.36 9.83
N ASN A 142 8.04 -4.39 10.76
CA ASN A 142 8.67 -3.22 11.37
C ASN A 142 7.69 -2.20 11.97
N GLY A 143 6.48 -2.62 12.39
CA GLY A 143 5.44 -1.73 12.91
C GLY A 143 5.85 -0.86 14.12
N ALA A 144 6.89 -1.23 14.87
CA ALA A 144 7.47 -0.37 15.91
C ALA A 144 7.97 0.99 15.37
N GLY A 145 8.30 1.05 14.07
CA GLY A 145 8.69 2.28 13.37
C GLY A 145 7.61 3.37 13.36
N MET A 146 6.34 3.04 13.57
CA MET A 146 5.25 4.04 13.68
C MET A 146 5.47 5.02 14.86
N SER A 147 6.35 4.69 15.81
CA SER A 147 6.74 5.63 16.87
C SER A 147 7.42 6.90 16.36
N TYR A 148 8.07 6.86 15.18
CA TYR A 148 8.74 8.02 14.60
C TYR A 148 7.74 9.08 14.13
N GLU A 149 6.72 8.68 13.37
CA GLU A 149 5.66 9.59 12.91
C GLU A 149 4.80 10.11 14.08
N ALA A 150 4.54 9.27 15.10
CA ALA A 150 3.81 9.70 16.29
C ALA A 150 4.55 10.82 17.06
N LYS A 151 5.88 10.70 17.19
CA LYS A 151 6.73 11.74 17.79
C LYS A 151 6.71 13.02 16.96
N HIS A 152 6.83 12.90 15.64
CA HIS A 152 6.83 14.04 14.72
C HIS A 152 5.52 14.84 14.77
N VAL A 153 4.36 14.16 14.78
CA VAL A 153 3.06 14.81 14.94
C VAL A 153 3.00 15.60 16.25
N ARG A 154 3.42 14.98 17.37
CA ARG A 154 3.48 15.66 18.67
C ARG A 154 4.38 16.89 18.63
N GLU A 155 5.53 16.82 17.97
CA GLU A 155 6.44 17.95 17.82
C GLU A 155 5.84 19.09 16.99
N CYS A 156 5.16 18.79 15.89
CA CYS A 156 4.46 19.75 15.06
C CYS A 156 3.37 20.47 15.86
N LEU A 157 2.53 19.72 16.57
CA LEU A 157 1.46 20.28 17.42
C LEU A 157 2.02 21.15 18.54
N ARG A 158 3.11 20.74 19.19
CA ARG A 158 3.77 21.55 20.24
C ARG A 158 4.33 22.86 19.72
N LYS A 159 4.72 22.91 18.45
CA LYS A 159 5.20 24.12 17.76
C LYS A 159 4.05 24.94 17.15
N GLY A 160 2.80 24.55 17.38
CA GLY A 160 1.61 25.25 16.86
C GLY A 160 1.41 25.10 15.35
N MET A 161 2.13 24.18 14.70
CA MET A 161 1.99 23.94 13.26
C MET A 161 0.64 23.31 12.93
N LYS A 162 0.15 23.57 11.72
CA LYS A 162 -1.10 23.00 11.19
C LYS A 162 -0.88 21.89 10.16
N GLU A 163 0.36 21.67 9.78
CA GLU A 163 0.81 20.61 8.89
C GLU A 163 2.25 20.22 9.21
N SER A 164 2.67 19.09 8.65
CA SER A 164 4.05 18.60 8.77
C SER A 164 4.93 19.30 7.74
N PRO A 165 6.11 19.84 8.11
CA PRO A 165 7.06 20.34 7.12
C PRO A 165 7.79 19.22 6.35
N VAL A 166 7.64 17.96 6.78
CA VAL A 166 8.25 16.78 6.13
C VAL A 166 7.32 16.14 5.09
N ILE A 167 6.00 16.32 5.26
CA ILE A 167 4.98 15.92 4.30
C ILE A 167 3.88 17.01 4.32
N PRO A 168 4.11 18.16 3.66
CA PRO A 168 3.15 19.24 3.60
C PRO A 168 1.83 18.80 2.93
N LEU A 169 0.75 19.52 3.18
CA LEU A 169 -0.54 19.20 2.58
C LEU A 169 -0.49 19.24 1.05
N SER A 170 0.22 20.21 0.49
CA SER A 170 0.42 20.34 -0.97
C SER A 170 1.17 19.16 -1.58
N GLU A 171 2.10 18.54 -0.83
CA GLU A 171 2.79 17.33 -1.30
C GLU A 171 1.85 16.13 -1.24
N SER A 172 0.97 16.05 -0.23
CA SER A 172 -0.07 15.02 -0.17
C SER A 172 -1.04 15.12 -1.35
N GLU A 173 -1.43 16.34 -1.75
CA GLU A 173 -2.26 16.59 -2.94
C GLU A 173 -1.54 16.14 -4.22
N LEU A 174 -0.26 16.53 -4.40
CA LEU A 174 0.54 16.12 -5.55
C LEU A 174 0.68 14.60 -5.66
N LEU A 175 0.93 13.90 -4.55
CA LEU A 175 1.00 12.44 -4.52
C LEU A 175 -0.33 11.79 -4.91
N ALA A 176 -1.45 12.36 -4.48
CA ALA A 176 -2.79 11.91 -4.85
C ALA A 176 -3.06 12.13 -6.36
N ASP A 177 -2.67 13.29 -6.90
CA ASP A 177 -2.80 13.61 -8.33
C ASP A 177 -2.01 12.62 -9.20
N ILE A 178 -0.74 12.36 -8.85
CA ILE A 178 0.11 11.39 -9.55
C ILE A 178 -0.53 9.99 -9.53
N LEU A 179 -1.00 9.55 -8.36
CA LEU A 179 -1.59 8.21 -8.21
C LEU A 179 -2.89 8.08 -9.01
N GLU A 180 -3.71 9.13 -9.04
CA GLU A 180 -4.92 9.21 -9.86
C GLU A 180 -4.62 9.19 -11.36
N GLU A 181 -3.63 9.95 -11.82
CA GLU A 181 -3.21 9.97 -13.21
C GLU A 181 -2.72 8.59 -13.66
N VAL A 182 -1.84 7.96 -12.88
CA VAL A 182 -1.28 6.63 -13.18
C VAL A 182 -2.38 5.58 -13.30
N ARG A 183 -3.28 5.47 -12.33
CA ARG A 183 -4.34 4.45 -12.38
C ARG A 183 -5.33 4.71 -13.52
N LYS A 184 -5.64 5.97 -13.83
CA LYS A 184 -6.51 6.32 -14.96
C LYS A 184 -5.85 6.01 -16.30
N ALA A 185 -4.53 6.17 -16.42
CA ALA A 185 -3.78 5.83 -17.63
C ALA A 185 -3.88 4.33 -17.98
N ILE A 186 -4.11 3.46 -16.99
CA ILE A 186 -4.33 2.01 -17.18
C ILE A 186 -5.81 1.60 -17.09
N GLY A 187 -6.73 2.57 -17.06
CA GLY A 187 -8.18 2.32 -17.07
C GLY A 187 -8.79 1.91 -15.72
N VAL A 188 -8.05 2.00 -14.61
CA VAL A 188 -8.56 1.71 -13.26
C VAL A 188 -9.28 2.94 -12.71
N THR A 189 -10.59 2.80 -12.52
CA THR A 189 -11.48 3.89 -12.07
C THR A 189 -12.28 3.48 -10.84
N PHE A 190 -12.62 4.46 -10.01
CA PHE A 190 -13.45 4.28 -8.83
C PHE A 190 -14.71 5.15 -8.89
N PRO A 191 -15.81 4.76 -8.21
CA PRO A 191 -17.01 5.60 -8.14
C PRO A 191 -16.74 7.04 -7.68
N GLN A 192 -15.78 7.23 -6.77
CA GLN A 192 -15.37 8.52 -6.21
C GLN A 192 -14.70 9.47 -7.23
N ASP A 193 -14.33 8.97 -8.42
CA ASP A 193 -13.81 9.81 -9.50
C ASP A 193 -14.89 10.73 -10.11
N LYS A 194 -16.16 10.36 -9.92
CA LYS A 194 -17.31 11.14 -10.39
C LYS A 194 -17.63 12.19 -9.34
N ARG A 195 -17.15 13.42 -9.57
CA ARG A 195 -17.58 14.61 -8.83
C ARG A 195 -18.97 15.06 -9.25
#